data_AF-A0A5C7QLF1-F1
#
_entry.id   AF-A0A5C7QLF1-F1
#
_cell.length_a   1.000
_cell.length_b   1.000
_cell.length_c   1.000
_cell.angle_alpha   90.00
_cell.angle_beta   90.00
_cell.angle_gamma   90.00
#
_symmetry.space_group_name_H-M   'P 1'
#
loop_
_entity.id
_entity.type
_entity.pdbx_description
1 polymer ?
#
loop_
_entity_poly.entity_id
_entity_poly.type
_entity_poly.pdbx_seq_one_letter_code
_entity_poly.pdbx_strand_id
1 'polypeptide(L)' 'MAVTDEAIVERTAFALGLAKGDFTVSNRVDDGTTTRYSVRTKTGQDFNCFVGGSISVTGRTVSEAICTKKGEVARNPLLR' A
#
# COMPACT_ATOMS: atom_id res chain seq x y z
N MET A 1 15.68 3.92 -5.48
CA MET A 1 14.21 3.72 -5.41
C MET A 1 13.57 4.95 -4.78
N ALA A 2 12.46 5.43 -5.32
CA ALA A 2 11.73 6.58 -4.78
C ALA A 2 11.03 6.27 -3.45
N VAL A 3 10.72 4.99 -3.21
CA VAL A 3 10.01 4.48 -2.05
C VAL A 3 10.90 3.48 -1.30
N THR A 4 11.04 3.66 0.02
CA THR A 4 11.77 2.74 0.91
C THR A 4 10.84 1.69 1.52
N ASP A 5 11.39 0.53 1.93
CA ASP A 5 10.58 -0.52 2.58
C ASP A 5 9.97 -0.05 3.90
N GLU A 6 10.71 0.75 4.68
CA GLU A 6 10.20 1.34 5.92
C GLU A 6 8.98 2.22 5.66
N ALA A 7 9.03 3.06 4.61
CA ALA A 7 7.91 3.91 4.23
C ALA A 7 6.71 3.06 3.78
N ILE A 8 6.92 1.95 3.05
CA ILE A 8 5.84 1.03 2.68
C ILE A 8 5.17 0.51 3.96
N VAL A 9 5.95 -0.07 4.88
CA VAL A 9 5.42 -0.67 6.10
C VAL A 9 4.69 0.37 6.96
N GLU A 10 5.26 1.56 7.14
CA GLU A 10 4.64 2.62 7.94
C GLU A 10 3.31 3.10 7.33
N ARG A 11 3.29 3.39 6.02
CA ARG A 11 2.10 3.89 5.34
C ARG A 11 1.01 2.83 5.25
N THR A 12 1.37 1.55 5.05
CA THR A 12 0.42 0.43 5.08
C THR A 12 -0.20 0.24 6.46
N ALA A 13 0.63 0.27 7.52
CA ALA A 13 0.16 0.13 8.91
C ALA A 13 -0.90 1.18 9.24
N PHE A 14 -0.62 2.43 8.88
CA PHE A 14 -1.57 3.53 9.04
C PHE A 14 -2.85 3.33 8.21
N ALA A 15 -2.72 3.02 6.92
CA ALA A 15 -3.87 2.87 6.02
C ALA A 15 -4.81 1.71 6.38
N LEU A 16 -4.27 0.62 6.92
CA LEU A 16 -5.05 -0.55 7.35
C LEU A 16 -5.51 -0.48 8.81
N GLY A 17 -5.00 0.48 9.60
CA GLY A 17 -5.24 0.54 11.04
C GLY A 17 -4.65 -0.66 11.80
N LEU A 18 -3.51 -1.18 11.34
CA LEU A 18 -2.85 -2.38 11.88
C LEU A 18 -1.45 -2.05 12.38
N ALA A 19 -0.94 -2.84 13.34
CA ALA A 19 0.47 -2.74 13.72
C ALA A 19 1.38 -3.24 12.59
N LYS A 20 2.59 -2.69 12.49
CA LYS A 20 3.61 -3.06 11.47
C LYS A 20 3.90 -4.57 11.43
N GLY A 21 3.72 -5.26 12.55
CA GLY A 21 3.93 -6.71 12.67
C GLY A 21 2.70 -7.57 12.36
N ASP A 22 1.53 -7.00 12.08
CA ASP A 22 0.28 -7.74 11.87
C ASP A 22 -0.06 -8.02 10.41
N PHE A 23 0.86 -7.69 9.51
CA PHE A 23 0.77 -7.99 8.11
C PHE A 23 2.15 -8.26 7.52
N THR A 24 2.16 -8.85 6.32
CA THR A 24 3.35 -9.08 5.52
C THR A 24 3.17 -8.41 4.16
N VAL A 25 4.24 -7.82 3.65
CA VAL A 25 4.30 -7.21 2.32
C VAL A 25 4.97 -8.20 1.36
N SER A 26 4.40 -8.39 0.18
CA SER A 26 4.96 -9.25 -0.86
C SER A 26 4.69 -8.70 -2.26
N ASN A 27 5.30 -9.31 -3.29
CA ASN A 27 5.07 -8.97 -4.70
C ASN A 27 5.26 -7.47 -5.00
N ARG A 28 6.31 -6.87 -4.44
CA ARG A 28 6.65 -5.46 -4.68
C ARG A 28 7.05 -5.28 -6.14
N VAL A 29 6.43 -4.31 -6.80
CA VAL A 29 6.74 -3.87 -8.16
C VAL A 29 6.89 -2.35 -8.14
N ASP A 30 8.09 -1.88 -8.49
CA ASP A 30 8.36 -0.46 -8.64
C ASP A 30 8.16 -0.05 -10.11
N ASP A 31 7.27 0.91 -10.35
CA ASP A 31 6.89 1.44 -11.65
C ASP A 31 7.06 2.97 -11.64
N GLY A 32 8.24 3.42 -12.08
CA GLY A 32 8.64 4.81 -12.02
C GLY A 32 8.68 5.33 -10.57
N THR A 33 7.76 6.23 -10.24
CA THR A 33 7.61 6.74 -8.88
C THR A 33 6.55 6.00 -8.07
N THR A 34 5.78 5.09 -8.67
CA THR A 34 4.74 4.33 -7.97
C THR A 34 5.28 2.96 -7.57
N THR A 35 5.00 2.53 -6.34
CA THR A 35 5.28 1.16 -5.90
C THR A 35 3.97 0.44 -5.61
N ARG A 36 3.74 -0.69 -6.28
CA ARG A 36 2.59 -1.58 -6.07
C ARG A 36 3.04 -2.84 -5.33
N TYR A 37 2.20 -3.35 -4.43
CA TYR A 37 2.54 -4.51 -3.61
C TYR A 37 1.29 -5.22 -3.10
N SER A 38 1.45 -6.47 -2.67
CA SER A 38 0.43 -7.25 -1.98
C SER A 38 0.64 -7.19 -0.47
N VAL A 39 -0.45 -7.22 0.28
CA VAL A 39 -0.43 -7.32 1.74
C VAL A 39 -1.27 -8.50 2.20
N ARG A 40 -0.72 -9.34 3.08
CA ARG A 40 -1.45 -10.40 3.78
C ARG A 40 -1.46 -10.07 5.28
N THR A 41 -2.63 -9.88 5.86
CA THR A 41 -2.78 -9.70 7.31
C THR A 41 -2.74 -11.04 8.03
N LYS A 42 -2.38 -11.04 9.32
CA LYS A 42 -2.47 -12.24 10.18
C LYS A 42 -3.90 -12.78 10.31
N THR A 43 -4.90 -11.91 10.17
CA THR A 43 -6.33 -12.27 10.15
C THR A 43 -6.75 -12.95 8.83
N GLY A 44 -5.82 -13.16 7.90
CA GLY A 44 -6.05 -13.88 6.65
C GLY A 44 -6.54 -13.01 5.49
N GLN A 45 -6.71 -11.70 5.69
CA GLN A 45 -7.18 -10.80 4.64
C GLN A 45 -6.05 -10.45 3.68
N ASP A 46 -6.38 -10.44 2.38
CA ASP A 46 -5.50 -10.01 1.32
C ASP A 46 -5.85 -8.61 0.83
N PHE A 47 -4.83 -7.81 0.54
CA PHE A 47 -4.99 -6.50 -0.08
C PHE A 47 -4.02 -6.33 -1.25
N ASN A 48 -4.44 -5.56 -2.24
CA ASN A 48 -3.57 -4.92 -3.22
C ASN A 48 -3.37 -3.47 -2.77
N CYS A 49 -2.12 -3.06 -2.63
CA CYS A 49 -1.78 -1.73 -2.18
C CYS A 49 -0.84 -1.02 -3.16
N PHE A 50 -0.87 0.31 -3.15
CA PHE A 50 0.13 1.11 -3.82
C PHE A 50 0.47 2.38 -3.02
N VAL A 51 1.68 2.88 -3.24
CA VAL A 51 2.17 4.18 -2.74
C VAL A 51 2.82 4.93 -3.90
N GLY A 52 2.70 6.25 -3.89
CA GLY A 52 3.44 7.14 -4.76
C GLY A 52 4.67 7.69 -4.04
N GLY A 53 5.82 7.66 -4.68
CA GLY A 53 6.99 8.45 -4.32
C GLY A 53 7.01 9.76 -5.11
N SER A 54 7.66 10.77 -4.58
CA SER A 54 8.08 11.94 -5.36
C SER A 54 9.49 12.35 -4.97
N ILE A 55 10.27 12.82 -5.95
CA ILE A 55 11.65 13.26 -5.76
C ILE A 55 11.68 14.74 -6.13
N SER A 56 11.99 15.60 -5.17
CA SER A 56 12.11 17.05 -5.34
C SER A 56 13.50 17.53 -4.89
N VAL A 57 13.78 18.82 -5.08
CA VAL A 57 15.03 19.46 -4.62
C VAL A 57 15.19 19.37 -3.10
N THR A 58 14.09 19.29 -2.37
CA THR A 58 14.06 19.22 -0.90
C THR A 58 14.13 17.80 -0.34
N GLY A 59 14.12 16.77 -1.19
CA GLY A 59 14.28 15.38 -0.80
C GLY A 59 13.28 14.43 -1.43
N ARG A 60 13.17 13.23 -0.84
CA ARG A 60 12.22 12.19 -1.25
C ARG A 60 11.02 12.20 -0.33
N THR A 61 9.81 12.15 -0.89
CA THR A 61 8.58 12.00 -0.12
C THR A 61 7.79 10.79 -0.61
N VAL A 62 7.04 10.16 0.29
CA VAL A 62 6.18 9.02 -0.01
C VAL A 62 4.77 9.37 0.43
N SER A 63 3.80 9.13 -0.44
CA SER A 63 2.37 9.34 -0.19
C SER A 63 1.84 8.37 0.86
N GLU A 64 0.59 8.56 1.24
CA GLU A 64 -0.17 7.53 1.95
C GLU A 64 -0.35 6.27 1.08
N ALA A 65 -0.56 5.13 1.74
CA ALA A 65 -0.86 3.87 1.07
C ALA A 65 -2.35 3.76 0.79
N ILE A 66 -2.69 3.39 -0.43
CA ILE A 66 -4.07 3.04 -0.80
C ILE A 66 -4.14 1.54 -0.94
N CYS A 67 -4.97 0.90 -0.12
CA CYS A 67 -5.12 -0.55 -0.06
C CYS A 67 -6.56 -0.97 -0.35
N THR A 68 -6.73 -1.90 -1.28
CA THR A 68 -8.03 -2.48 -1.65
C THR A 68 -8.02 -3.97 -1.34
N LYS A 69 -9.05 -4.44 -0.63
CA LYS A 69 -9.18 -5.86 -0.27
C LYS A 69 -9.34 -6.70 -1.55
N LYS A 70 -8.55 -7.77 -1.69
CA LYS A 70 -8.68 -8.68 -2.82
C LYS A 70 -10.01 -9.44 -2.73
N GLY A 71 -10.66 -9.61 -3.86
CA GLY A 71 -11.94 -10.33 -3.96
C GLY A 71 -13.17 -9.52 -3.51
N GLU A 72 -12.99 -8.28 -3.04
CA GLU A 72 -14.11 -7.37 -2.84
C GLU A 72 -14.44 -6.72 -4.20
N VAL A 73 -15.59 -7.11 -4.78
CA VAL A 73 -16.11 -6.44 -5.98
C VAL A 73 -16.32 -4.98 -5.61
N ALA A 74 -15.76 -4.04 -6.38
CA ALA A 74 -16.01 -2.62 -6.19
C ALA A 74 -17.53 -2.42 -6.12
N ARG A 75 -18.05 -2.14 -4.93
CA ARG A 75 -19.49 -1.88 -4.75
C ARG A 75 -19.79 -0.59 -5.50
N ASN A 76 -20.29 -0.71 -6.73
CA ASN A 76 -20.77 0.43 -7.49
C ASN A 76 -22.05 0.94 -6.80
N PRO A 77 -22.02 2.11 -6.15
CA PRO A 77 -23.19 2.62 -5.42
C PRO A 77 -24.38 2.94 -6.34
N LEU A 78 -24.17 2.92 -7.66
CA LEU A 78 -25.16 3.24 -8.69
C LEU A 78 -25.92 2.02 -9.22
N LEU A 79 -25.60 0.80 -8.77
CA LEU A 79 -26.30 -0.44 -9.14
C LEU A 79 -27.22 -0.91 -8.00
N ARG A 80 -28.09 -0.03 -7.51
CA ARG A 80 -29.19 -0.38 -6.59
C ARG A 80 -30.51 -0.44 -7.34
#